data_AF-A0A3B0AMD4-F1
#
_entry.id   AF-A0A3B0AMD4-F1
#
_cell.length_a   1.000
_cell.length_b   1.000
_cell.length_c   1.000
_cell.angle_alpha   90.00
_cell.angle_beta   90.00
_cell.angle_gamma   90.00
#
_symmetry.space_group_name_H-M   'P 1'
#
loop_
_entity.id
_entity.type
_entity.pdbx_description
1 polymer ?
#
loop_
_entity_poly.entity_id
_entity_poly.type
_entity_poly.pdbx_seq_one_letter_code
_entity_poly.pdbx_strand_id
1 'polypeptide(L)'
;MITIRLPASAITDDVLTALYDERDRLRAEARINLRDCLMPGCRRQFDVGARLEGKAPARPEWSGDGWRLFSGLLPGPDYGCPDHADLITAHVTHTARAHDGALHVVCACRWSATGRRWHGAARGLWEEHLLAVLGDETEETRRA
;
A
#
# COMPACT_ATOMS: atom_id res chain seq x y z
N MET A 1 -10.09 -20.89 10.99
CA MET A 1 -9.91 -19.93 12.10
C MET A 1 -10.03 -20.72 13.39
N ILE A 2 -8.91 -20.95 14.09
CA ILE A 2 -8.91 -21.71 15.34
C ILE A 2 -9.19 -20.74 16.48
N THR A 3 -10.27 -20.98 17.23
CA THR A 3 -10.62 -20.18 18.41
C THR A 3 -10.25 -20.97 19.65
N ILE A 4 -9.24 -20.52 20.38
CA ILE A 4 -8.85 -21.11 21.67
C ILE A 4 -9.61 -20.36 22.77
N ARG A 5 -10.38 -21.09 23.60
CA ARG A 5 -11.00 -20.56 24.82
C ARG A 5 -10.19 -21.04 26.02
N LEU A 6 -9.38 -20.14 26.58
CA LEU A 6 -8.71 -20.35 27.86
C LEU A 6 -9.44 -19.53 28.94
N PRO A 7 -9.66 -20.08 30.14
CA PRO A 7 -10.14 -19.29 31.27
C PRO A 7 -9.08 -18.24 31.65
N ALA A 8 -9.50 -17.05 32.10
CA ALA A 8 -8.59 -15.95 32.41
C ALA A 8 -7.52 -16.31 33.46
N SER A 9 -7.83 -17.23 34.38
CA SER A 9 -6.90 -17.77 35.38
C SER A 9 -5.79 -18.66 34.82
N ALA A 10 -5.89 -19.10 33.56
CA ALA A 10 -4.88 -19.90 32.87
C ALA A 10 -3.92 -19.06 32.01
N ILE A 11 -4.13 -17.74 31.92
CA ILE A 11 -3.18 -16.83 31.28
C ILE A 11 -2.11 -16.49 32.30
N THR A 12 -1.07 -17.32 32.35
CA THR A 12 0.17 -17.02 33.06
C THR A 12 1.12 -16.25 32.14
N ASP A 13 2.15 -15.62 32.71
CA ASP A 13 3.18 -14.92 31.92
C ASP A 13 3.89 -15.86 30.93
N ASP A 14 4.09 -17.13 31.29
CA ASP A 14 4.66 -18.15 30.40
C ASP A 14 3.74 -18.46 29.22
N VAL A 15 2.43 -18.61 29.47
CA VAL A 15 1.44 -18.85 28.42
C VAL A 15 1.33 -17.62 27.51
N LEU A 16 1.36 -16.43 28.08
CA LEU A 16 1.34 -15.18 27.33
C LEU A 16 2.60 -15.05 26.44
N THR A 17 3.77 -15.39 26.97
CA THR A 17 5.03 -15.39 26.22
C THR A 17 4.98 -16.39 25.06
N ALA A 18 4.56 -17.62 25.31
CA ALA A 18 4.41 -18.63 24.27
C ALA A 18 3.41 -18.22 23.16
N LEU A 19 2.31 -17.55 23.53
CA LEU A 19 1.36 -17.01 22.56
C LEU A 19 1.96 -15.86 21.74
N TYR A 20 2.79 -15.01 22.34
CA TYR A 20 3.51 -13.97 21.61
C TYR A 20 4.55 -14.54 20.65
N ASP A 21 5.30 -15.55 21.06
CA ASP A 21 6.28 -16.24 20.21
C ASP A 21 5.60 -16.93 19.02
N GLU A 22 4.49 -17.62 19.26
CA GLU A 22 3.72 -18.29 18.21
C GLU A 22 3.10 -17.28 17.23
N ARG A 23 2.59 -16.14 17.73
CA ARG A 23 2.12 -15.03 16.89
C ARG A 23 3.27 -14.47 16.03
N ASP A 24 4.43 -14.25 16.62
CA ASP A 24 5.58 -13.67 15.93
C ASP A 24 6.14 -14.65 14.88
N ARG A 25 6.14 -15.96 15.17
CA ARG A 25 6.43 -17.03 14.20
C ARG A 25 5.44 -17.03 13.04
N LEU A 26 4.14 -17.06 13.33
CA LEU A 26 3.09 -17.04 12.29
C LEU A 26 3.15 -15.78 11.43
N ARG A 27 3.58 -14.63 11.96
CA ARG A 27 3.83 -13.42 11.17
C ARG A 27 5.06 -13.51 10.29
N ALA A 28 6.14 -14.09 10.79
CA ALA A 28 7.33 -14.33 9.98
C ALA A 28 7.03 -15.27 8.80
N GLU A 29 6.18 -16.27 9.03
CA GLU A 29 5.75 -17.24 8.01
C GLU A 29 4.69 -16.66 7.06
N ALA A 30 3.74 -15.91 7.60
CA ALA A 30 2.65 -15.32 6.86
C ALA A 30 3.04 -13.90 6.45
N ARG A 31 3.49 -13.73 5.21
CA ARG A 31 3.69 -12.45 4.48
C ARG A 31 2.47 -11.49 4.47
N ILE A 32 1.46 -11.73 5.31
CA ILE A 32 0.18 -11.04 5.44
C ILE A 32 0.35 -9.54 5.77
N ASN A 33 1.43 -9.19 6.47
CA ASN A 33 1.72 -7.81 6.88
C ASN A 33 2.74 -7.09 6.01
N LEU A 34 3.36 -7.81 5.06
CA LEU A 34 4.30 -7.23 4.13
C LEU A 34 3.54 -6.46 3.04
N ARG A 35 3.91 -5.20 2.83
CA ARG A 35 3.28 -4.32 1.84
C ARG A 35 4.32 -3.82 0.87
N ASP A 36 4.06 -4.00 -0.42
CA ASP A 36 4.86 -3.38 -1.48
C ASP A 36 4.47 -1.91 -1.67
N CYS A 37 5.43 -1.14 -2.17
CA CYS A 37 5.16 0.21 -2.64
C CYS A 37 4.16 0.18 -3.79
N LEU A 38 3.18 1.07 -3.75
CA LEU A 38 2.16 1.23 -4.77
C LEU A 38 2.73 1.73 -6.12
N MET A 39 3.90 2.37 -6.12
CA MET A 39 4.53 2.86 -7.34
C MET A 39 4.89 1.70 -8.29
N PRO A 40 4.42 1.71 -9.56
CA PRO A 40 4.74 0.67 -10.53
C PRO A 40 6.24 0.44 -10.68
N GLY A 41 6.67 -0.82 -10.57
CA GLY A 41 8.08 -1.21 -10.68
C GLY A 41 8.93 -0.98 -9.43
N CYS A 42 8.41 -0.30 -8.39
CA CYS A 42 9.11 -0.18 -7.13
C CYS A 42 9.07 -1.51 -6.35
N ARG A 43 10.24 -2.00 -5.91
CA ARG A 43 10.37 -3.27 -5.17
C ARG A 43 10.56 -3.08 -3.66
N ARG A 44 10.34 -1.86 -3.18
CA ARG A 44 10.39 -1.53 -1.75
C ARG A 44 9.14 -2.12 -1.08
N GLN A 45 9.33 -2.93 -0.04
CA GLN A 45 8.32 -3.56 0.80
C GLN A 45 8.47 -3.17 2.29
N PHE A 46 7.43 -3.00 3.10
CA PHE A 46 7.62 -2.83 4.55
C PHE A 46 6.63 -3.67 5.35
N ASP A 47 7.02 -4.04 6.58
CA ASP A 47 6.18 -4.81 7.48
C ASP A 47 5.32 -3.87 8.34
N VAL A 48 4.03 -3.78 8.00
CA VAL A 48 3.05 -2.97 8.74
C VAL A 48 2.91 -3.45 10.19
N GLY A 49 3.00 -4.76 10.41
CA GLY A 49 2.85 -5.36 11.74
C GLY A 49 4.00 -4.96 12.66
N ALA A 50 5.23 -5.09 12.17
CA ALA A 50 6.42 -4.65 12.92
C ALA A 50 6.36 -3.14 13.23
N ARG A 51 5.94 -2.33 12.25
CA ARG A 51 5.82 -0.87 12.42
C ARG A 51 4.80 -0.48 13.49
N LEU A 52 3.61 -1.07 13.47
CA LEU A 52 2.55 -0.77 14.45
C LEU A 52 2.94 -1.17 15.87
N GLU A 53 3.80 -2.16 16.05
CA GLU A 53 4.26 -2.63 17.36
C GLU A 53 5.55 -1.97 17.84
N GLY A 54 6.15 -1.08 17.05
CA GLY A 54 7.43 -0.46 17.36
C GLY A 54 8.59 -1.47 17.40
N LYS A 55 8.45 -2.61 16.72
CA LYS A 55 9.48 -3.66 16.63
C LYS A 55 10.30 -3.50 15.36
N ALA A 56 11.54 -4.00 15.39
CA ALA A 56 12.34 -4.15 14.18
C ALA A 56 11.67 -5.20 13.25
N PRO A 57 11.53 -4.92 11.95
CA PRO A 57 10.97 -5.89 11.01
C PRO A 57 11.91 -7.09 10.86
N ALA A 58 11.36 -8.29 10.83
CA ALA A 58 12.14 -9.49 10.50
C ALA A 58 12.69 -9.39 9.08
N ARG A 59 11.83 -8.94 8.13
CA ARG A 59 12.17 -8.52 6.77
C ARG A 59 11.10 -7.58 6.21
N PRO A 60 11.48 -6.70 5.28
CA PRO A 60 12.86 -6.30 5.00
C PRO A 60 13.40 -5.36 6.10
N GLU A 61 14.72 -5.24 6.21
CA GLU A 61 15.45 -4.66 7.36
C GLU A 61 15.29 -3.14 7.55
N TRP A 62 14.56 -2.47 6.68
CA TRP A 62 14.45 -1.01 6.69
C TRP A 62 13.20 -0.54 7.41
N SER A 63 13.32 0.66 7.96
CA SER A 63 12.29 1.31 8.75
C SER A 63 11.02 1.55 7.92
N GLY A 64 9.87 1.29 8.55
CA GLY A 64 8.55 1.73 8.05
C GLY A 64 8.31 3.24 8.24
N ASP A 65 9.30 4.02 8.66
CA ASP A 65 9.22 5.48 8.75
C ASP A 65 9.05 6.11 7.35
N GLY A 66 8.18 7.12 7.28
CA GLY A 66 7.88 7.85 6.04
C GLY A 66 6.94 7.13 5.07
N TRP A 67 6.50 5.90 5.38
CA TRP A 67 5.44 5.23 4.61
C TRP A 67 4.10 5.94 4.76
N ARG A 68 3.40 6.12 3.65
CA ARG A 68 2.08 6.77 3.62
C ARG A 68 1.02 5.78 3.14
N LEU A 69 -0.09 5.71 3.86
CA LEU A 69 -1.26 4.92 3.48
C LEU A 69 -2.10 5.73 2.48
N PHE A 70 -2.55 5.05 1.42
CA PHE A 70 -3.44 5.56 0.40
C PHE A 70 -4.71 4.71 0.34
N SER A 71 -5.85 5.37 0.17
CA SER A 71 -7.16 4.75 0.00
C SER A 71 -7.90 5.46 -1.13
N GLY A 72 -8.52 4.74 -2.06
CA GLY A 72 -9.45 5.38 -2.99
C GLY A 72 -9.63 4.73 -4.36
N LEU A 73 -8.69 3.91 -4.84
CA LEU A 73 -8.82 3.29 -6.17
C LEU A 73 -8.90 1.77 -6.20
N LEU A 74 -8.42 1.11 -5.15
CA LEU A 74 -8.26 -0.32 -5.09
C LEU A 74 -8.93 -0.91 -3.87
N PRO A 75 -9.39 -2.17 -3.95
CA PRO A 75 -9.80 -2.90 -2.77
C PRO A 75 -8.56 -3.19 -1.91
N GLY A 76 -8.46 -2.51 -0.77
CA GLY A 76 -7.42 -2.74 0.23
C GLY A 76 -6.60 -1.48 0.56
N PRO A 77 -5.77 -1.54 1.61
CA PRO A 77 -4.85 -0.47 1.95
C PRO A 77 -3.61 -0.51 1.03
N ASP A 78 -3.41 0.54 0.25
CA ASP A 78 -2.21 0.71 -0.57
C ASP A 78 -1.20 1.61 0.12
N TYR A 79 0.09 1.37 -0.08
CA TYR A 79 1.12 2.08 0.65
C TYR A 79 2.20 2.65 -0.29
N GLY A 80 2.58 3.91 -0.11
CA GLY A 80 3.70 4.53 -0.82
C GLY A 80 4.94 4.60 0.08
N CYS A 81 6.10 4.24 -0.47
CA CYS A 81 7.37 4.40 0.21
C CYS A 81 7.77 5.89 0.31
N PRO A 82 8.71 6.27 1.19
CA PRO A 82 9.10 7.68 1.37
C PRO A 82 9.49 8.39 0.06
N ASP A 83 10.18 7.70 -0.84
CA ASP A 83 10.63 8.26 -2.12
C ASP A 83 9.49 8.53 -3.11
N HIS A 84 8.37 7.80 -3.01
CA HIS A 84 7.26 7.92 -3.95
C HIS A 84 5.98 8.49 -3.32
N ALA A 85 5.96 8.68 -1.99
CA ALA A 85 4.78 9.11 -1.28
C ALA A 85 4.26 10.46 -1.80
N ASP A 86 5.14 11.40 -2.10
CA ASP A 86 4.74 12.73 -2.57
C ASP A 86 4.24 12.71 -4.01
N LEU A 87 4.87 11.95 -4.91
CA LEU A 87 4.39 11.74 -6.27
C LEU A 87 3.00 11.07 -6.27
N ILE A 88 2.84 10.00 -5.50
CA ILE A 88 1.54 9.30 -5.39
C ILE A 88 0.47 10.24 -4.80
N THR A 89 0.82 11.07 -3.82
CA THR A 89 -0.10 12.08 -3.27
C THR A 89 -0.52 13.11 -4.31
N ALA A 90 0.42 13.65 -5.10
CA ALA A 90 0.12 14.60 -6.18
C ALA A 90 -0.77 13.99 -7.28
N HIS A 91 -0.73 12.66 -7.42
CA HIS A 91 -1.44 11.93 -8.45
C HIS A 91 -2.51 10.96 -7.93
N VAL A 92 -3.05 11.22 -6.74
CA VAL A 92 -4.16 10.43 -6.22
C VAL A 92 -5.37 10.52 -7.15
N THR A 93 -6.01 9.38 -7.41
CA THR A 93 -7.16 9.29 -8.28
C THR A 93 -8.44 9.04 -7.50
N HIS A 94 -9.56 9.45 -8.09
CA HIS A 94 -10.90 9.13 -7.63
C HIS A 94 -11.77 8.77 -8.85
N THR A 95 -12.90 8.12 -8.59
CA THR A 95 -13.88 7.83 -9.63
C THR A 95 -14.87 8.97 -9.75
N ALA A 96 -15.17 9.38 -10.98
CA ALA A 96 -16.15 10.41 -11.29
C ALA A 96 -17.13 9.87 -12.33
N ARG A 97 -18.40 10.28 -12.24
CA ARG A 97 -19.43 9.90 -13.22
C ARG A 97 -19.55 11.00 -14.27
N ALA A 98 -19.39 10.65 -15.54
CA ALA A 98 -19.61 11.59 -16.63
C ALA A 98 -21.11 11.80 -16.92
N HIS A 99 -21.39 12.80 -17.75
CA HIS A 99 -22.74 13.17 -18.17
C HIS A 99 -23.47 12.06 -18.94
N ASP A 100 -22.75 11.20 -19.64
CA ASP A 100 -23.29 10.02 -20.34
C ASP A 100 -23.52 8.81 -19.40
N GLY A 101 -23.27 8.98 -18.10
CA GLY A 101 -23.40 7.96 -17.08
C GLY A 101 -22.20 7.03 -16.94
N ALA A 102 -21.16 7.18 -17.78
CA ALA A 102 -19.93 6.39 -17.70
C ALA A 102 -19.09 6.73 -16.46
N LEU A 103 -18.33 5.76 -15.98
CA LEU A 103 -17.43 5.92 -14.84
C LEU A 103 -16.01 6.21 -15.34
N HIS A 104 -15.44 7.33 -14.89
CA HIS A 104 -14.10 7.79 -15.25
C HIS A 104 -13.18 7.73 -14.05
N VAL A 105 -11.89 7.50 -14.32
CA VAL A 105 -10.81 7.73 -13.35
C VAL A 105 -10.28 9.13 -13.60
N VAL A 106 -10.28 9.95 -12.55
CA VAL A 106 -9.78 11.32 -12.57
C VAL A 106 -8.68 11.46 -11.53
N CYS A 107 -7.55 12.03 -11.92
CA CYS A 107 -6.40 12.29 -11.08
C CYS A 107 -6.43 13.73 -10.53
N ALA A 108 -5.86 13.95 -9.35
CA ALA A 108 -5.70 15.29 -8.75
C ALA A 108 -4.97 16.28 -9.68
N CYS A 109 -4.08 15.80 -10.55
CA CYS A 109 -3.40 16.62 -11.56
C CYS A 109 -4.26 16.97 -12.78
N ARG A 110 -5.58 16.71 -12.74
CA ARG A 110 -6.56 16.91 -13.82
C ARG A 110 -6.44 15.96 -15.01
N TRP A 111 -5.52 14.99 -14.97
CA TRP A 111 -5.54 13.89 -15.92
C TRP A 111 -6.83 13.07 -15.73
N SER A 112 -7.38 12.56 -16.83
CA SER A 112 -8.52 11.66 -16.79
C SER A 112 -8.46 10.64 -17.91
N ALA A 113 -8.93 9.43 -17.62
CA ALA A 113 -8.98 8.35 -18.60
C ALA A 113 -10.21 8.44 -19.52
N THR A 114 -10.39 9.58 -20.20
CA THR A 114 -11.50 9.78 -21.13
C THR A 114 -11.45 8.79 -22.30
N GLY A 115 -12.62 8.27 -22.69
CA GLY A 115 -12.79 7.51 -23.94
C GLY A 115 -12.67 5.99 -23.83
N ARG A 116 -12.39 5.41 -22.66
CA ARG A 116 -12.38 3.95 -22.46
C ARG A 116 -13.42 3.54 -21.42
N ARG A 117 -14.30 2.59 -21.77
CA ARG A 117 -15.19 1.93 -20.80
C ARG A 117 -14.35 1.00 -19.93
N TRP A 118 -14.48 1.11 -18.61
CA TRP A 118 -13.66 0.35 -17.65
C TRP A 118 -14.41 -0.86 -17.10
N HIS A 119 -13.91 -2.06 -17.41
CA HIS A 119 -14.30 -3.32 -16.79
C HIS A 119 -13.25 -3.77 -15.74
N GLY A 120 -12.91 -2.90 -14.78
CA GLY A 120 -12.04 -3.25 -13.65
C GLY A 120 -10.55 -2.96 -13.78
N ALA A 121 -10.09 -2.36 -14.89
CA ALA A 121 -8.66 -2.10 -15.09
C ALA A 121 -8.19 -0.68 -14.63
N ALA A 122 -9.01 0.03 -13.83
CA ALA A 122 -8.76 1.41 -13.40
C ALA A 122 -7.37 1.63 -12.79
N ARG A 123 -6.86 0.58 -12.10
CA ARG A 123 -5.49 0.51 -11.60
C ARG A 123 -4.46 0.71 -12.70
N GLY A 124 -4.52 -0.11 -13.76
CA GLY A 124 -3.51 -0.14 -14.81
C GLY A 124 -3.37 1.19 -15.53
N LEU A 125 -4.46 1.94 -15.70
CA LEU A 125 -4.36 3.29 -16.27
C LEU A 125 -3.70 4.30 -15.35
N TRP A 126 -4.02 4.22 -14.07
CA TRP A 126 -3.45 5.10 -13.09
C TRP A 126 -1.95 4.84 -12.97
N GLU A 127 -1.56 3.56 -13.01
CA GLU A 127 -0.16 3.12 -13.07
C GLU A 127 0.53 3.59 -14.37
N GLU A 128 -0.13 3.49 -15.53
CA GLU A 128 0.35 4.04 -16.81
C GLU A 128 0.56 5.55 -16.74
N HIS A 129 -0.41 6.28 -16.16
CA HIS A 129 -0.32 7.72 -15.94
C HIS A 129 0.85 8.10 -15.03
N LEU A 130 1.05 7.40 -13.91
CA LEU A 130 2.19 7.63 -13.03
C LEU A 130 3.53 7.43 -13.73
N LEU A 131 3.65 6.38 -14.55
CA LEU A 131 4.88 6.10 -15.30
C LEU A 131 5.16 7.19 -16.33
N ALA A 132 4.13 7.74 -16.98
CA ALA A 132 4.29 8.85 -17.92
C ALA A 132 4.81 10.12 -17.22
N VAL A 133 4.19 10.50 -16.09
CA VAL A 133 4.62 11.67 -15.29
C VAL A 133 6.07 11.53 -14.81
N LEU A 134 6.43 10.37 -14.26
CA LEU A 134 7.79 10.13 -13.78
C LEU A 134 8.82 10.25 -14.92
N GLY A 135 8.47 9.75 -16.11
CA GLY A 135 9.28 9.89 -17.31
C GLY A 135 9.53 11.36 -17.68
N ASP A 136 8.49 12.19 -17.64
CA ASP A 136 8.57 13.61 -17.96
C ASP A 136 9.43 14.39 -16.94
N GLU A 137 9.26 14.16 -15.63
CA GLU A 137 10.07 14.78 -14.57
C GLU A 137 11.57 14.47 -14.72
N THR A 138 11.90 13.24 -15.15
CA THR A 138 13.30 12.84 -15.36
C THR A 138 13.93 13.51 -16.57
N GLU A 139 13.14 13.84 -17.60
CA GLU A 139 13.62 14.50 -18.82
C GLU A 139 13.78 16.01 -18.61
N GLU A 140 12.86 16.65 -17.88
CA GLU A 140 13.00 18.07 -17.49
C GLU A 140 14.23 18.30 -16.60
N THR A 141 14.47 17.42 -15.63
CA THR A 141 15.65 17.46 -14.76
C THR A 141 16.96 17.29 -15.53
N ARG A 142 16.95 16.56 -16.66
CA ARG A 142 18.13 16.38 -17.52
C ARG A 142 18.44 17.59 -18.39
N ARG A 143 17.45 18.44 -18.64
CA ARG A 143 17.55 19.63 -19.52
C ARG A 143 17.85 20.92 -18.78
N ALA A 144 17.70 20.95 -17.45
CA ALA A 144 18.03 22.07 -16.57
C ALA A 144 19.51 22.05 -16.14
#